data_AF-A0A3M1G7P1-F1
#
_entry.id   AF-A0A3M1G7P1-F1
#
_cell.length_a   1.000
_cell.length_b   1.000
_cell.length_c   1.000
_cell.angle_alpha   90.00
_cell.angle_beta   90.00
_cell.angle_gamma   90.00
#
_symmetry.space_group_name_H-M   'P 1'
#
loop_
_entity.id
_entity.type
_entity.pdbx_description
1 polymer ?
#
loop_
_entity_poly.entity_id
_entity_poly.type
_entity_poly.pdbx_seq_one_letter_code
_entity_poly.pdbx_strand_id
1 'polypeptide(L)'
;MTKAEKLNLFFVGLFFVLLLTHLNKIERSGVLVFQYLLVISLQLVLVRWKLLPEKIYNPLREFIVPILSVLVVFDSITEIVPAVNPRDIDYLLARLDYLIFGTYPTVWMERFYNPYLTDLLIIGYCTYYFMPVILGVVLKVQGKEKEFQEGL
;
A
#
# COMPACT_ATOMS: atom_id res chain seq x y z
N MET A 1 14.32 8.28 -14.47
CA MET A 1 13.56 7.99 -13.24
C MET A 1 12.57 9.12 -12.99
N THR A 2 11.27 8.84 -13.09
CA THR A 2 10.16 9.79 -12.91
C THR A 2 9.97 10.15 -11.43
N LYS A 3 9.11 11.13 -11.13
CA LYS A 3 8.78 11.50 -9.75
C LYS A 3 8.12 10.35 -8.99
N ALA A 4 7.13 9.68 -9.59
CA ALA A 4 6.46 8.52 -9.02
C ALA A 4 7.44 7.38 -8.68
N GLU A 5 8.43 7.10 -9.54
CA GLU A 5 9.42 6.06 -9.26
C GLU A 5 10.33 6.39 -8.07
N LYS A 6 10.72 7.66 -7.94
CA LYS A 6 11.49 8.14 -6.78
C LYS A 6 10.69 7.98 -5.50
N LEU A 7 9.40 8.34 -5.55
CA LEU A 7 8.50 8.18 -4.42
C LEU A 7 8.32 6.72 -4.04
N ASN A 8 8.09 5.83 -5.01
CA ASN A 8 7.97 4.39 -4.76
C ASN A 8 9.24 3.80 -4.14
N LEU A 9 10.42 4.11 -4.70
CA LEU A 9 11.70 3.64 -4.14
C LEU A 9 11.93 4.18 -2.73
N PHE A 10 11.60 5.44 -2.49
CA PHE A 10 11.72 6.02 -1.15
C PHE A 10 10.80 5.31 -0.16
N PHE A 11 9.53 5.09 -0.53
CA PHE A 11 8.54 4.44 0.33
C PHE A 11 8.92 2.98 0.63
N VAL A 12 9.24 2.19 -0.39
CA VAL A 12 9.72 0.80 -0.21
C VAL A 12 11.02 0.76 0.58
N GLY A 13 11.94 1.70 0.32
CA GLY A 13 13.20 1.82 1.05
C GLY A 13 13.01 2.14 2.53
N LEU A 14 12.05 3.01 2.87
CA LEU A 14 11.70 3.35 4.25
C LEU A 14 11.23 2.09 5.02
N PHE A 15 10.31 1.32 4.45
CA PHE A 15 9.85 0.08 5.09
C PHE A 15 10.93 -1.00 5.12
N PHE A 16 11.79 -1.07 4.10
CA PHE A 16 12.93 -1.97 4.12
C PHE A 16 13.91 -1.64 5.26
N VAL A 17 14.19 -0.36 5.50
CA VAL A 17 15.01 0.06 6.65
C VAL A 17 14.34 -0.29 7.97
N LEU A 18 13.02 -0.07 8.11
CA LEU A 18 12.27 -0.48 9.30
C LEU A 18 12.37 -1.99 9.54
N LEU A 19 12.20 -2.80 8.50
CA LEU A 19 12.40 -4.25 8.54
C LEU A 19 13.80 -4.60 9.03
N LEU A 20 14.85 -4.01 8.46
CA LEU A 20 16.25 -4.28 8.84
C LEU A 20 16.55 -3.94 10.31
N THR A 21 15.94 -2.88 10.85
CA THR A 21 16.13 -2.50 12.26
C THR A 21 15.45 -3.46 13.23
N HIS A 22 14.49 -4.27 12.78
CA HIS A 22 13.64 -5.11 13.62
C HIS A 22 13.62 -6.59 13.21
N LEU A 23 14.63 -7.07 12.48
CA LEU A 23 14.69 -8.44 11.94
C LEU A 23 14.47 -9.54 12.98
N ASN A 24 15.04 -9.37 14.18
CA ASN A 24 14.98 -10.39 15.24
C ASN A 24 13.57 -10.60 15.83
N LYS A 25 12.65 -9.67 15.59
CA LYS A 25 11.27 -9.74 16.09
C LYS A 25 10.28 -10.25 15.04
N ILE A 26 10.74 -10.44 13.80
CA ILE A 26 9.90 -10.74 12.65
C ILE A 26 10.14 -12.19 12.24
N GLU A 27 9.09 -13.00 12.30
CA GLU A 27 9.17 -14.45 12.04
C GLU A 27 9.59 -14.74 10.60
N ARG A 28 9.01 -14.01 9.62
CA ARG A 28 9.30 -14.20 8.19
C ARG A 28 10.36 -13.25 7.65
N SER A 29 11.25 -12.75 8.52
CA SER A 29 12.24 -11.72 8.20
C SER A 29 13.06 -12.02 6.94
N GLY A 30 13.53 -13.26 6.75
CA GLY A 30 14.27 -13.66 5.55
C GLY A 30 13.46 -13.58 4.25
N VAL A 31 12.19 -13.98 4.29
CA VAL A 31 11.28 -13.91 3.13
C VAL A 31 10.98 -12.46 2.79
N LEU A 32 10.69 -11.64 3.80
CA LEU A 32 10.42 -10.21 3.59
C LEU A 32 11.66 -9.51 3.02
N VAL A 33 12.86 -9.73 3.58
CA VAL A 33 14.11 -9.15 3.04
C VAL A 33 14.29 -9.52 1.57
N PHE A 34 14.06 -10.78 1.21
CA PHE A 34 14.11 -11.22 -0.18
C PHE A 34 13.09 -10.50 -1.06
N GLN A 35 11.83 -10.40 -0.63
CA GLN A 35 10.77 -9.71 -1.38
C GLN A 35 11.09 -8.22 -1.60
N TYR A 36 11.57 -7.52 -0.56
CA TYR A 36 11.97 -6.12 -0.67
C TYR A 36 13.16 -5.93 -1.62
N LEU A 37 14.20 -6.77 -1.50
CA LEU A 37 15.34 -6.74 -2.43
C LEU A 37 14.91 -7.05 -3.86
N LEU A 38 13.99 -8.00 -4.05
CA LEU A 38 13.43 -8.34 -5.36
C LEU A 38 12.71 -7.13 -5.97
N VAL A 39 11.82 -6.47 -5.23
CA VAL A 39 11.08 -5.30 -5.73
C VAL A 39 12.02 -4.13 -6.05
N ILE A 40 12.96 -3.81 -5.15
CA ILE A 40 13.93 -2.72 -5.35
C ILE A 40 14.82 -3.02 -6.56
N SER A 41 15.35 -4.24 -6.66
CA SER A 41 16.22 -4.63 -7.78
C SER A 41 15.46 -4.64 -9.11
N LEU A 42 14.24 -5.18 -9.16
CA LEU A 42 13.38 -5.14 -10.34
C LEU A 42 13.14 -3.69 -10.79
N GLN A 43 12.81 -2.79 -9.87
CA GLN A 43 12.60 -1.40 -10.20
C GLN A 43 13.88 -0.73 -10.74
N LEU A 44 15.03 -0.95 -10.09
CA LEU A 44 16.31 -0.40 -10.54
C LEU A 44 16.72 -0.93 -11.92
N VAL A 45 16.54 -2.24 -12.17
CA VAL A 45 16.83 -2.86 -13.46
C VAL A 45 15.94 -2.26 -14.55
N LEU A 46 14.63 -2.12 -14.31
CA LEU A 46 13.74 -1.50 -15.31
C LEU A 46 14.04 -0.03 -15.54
N VAL A 47 14.49 0.72 -14.52
CA VAL A 47 14.87 2.12 -14.70
C VAL A 47 16.19 2.25 -15.46
N ARG A 48 17.15 1.35 -15.25
CA ARG A 48 18.50 1.45 -15.81
C ARG A 48 18.64 0.77 -17.15
N TRP A 49 18.01 -0.39 -17.34
CA TRP A 49 18.21 -1.25 -18.48
C TRP A 49 16.90 -1.50 -19.21
N LYS A 50 16.83 -1.02 -20.45
CA LYS A 50 15.69 -1.25 -21.34
C LYS A 50 15.87 -2.58 -22.09
N LEU A 51 15.79 -3.68 -21.33
CA LEU A 51 16.02 -5.04 -21.85
C LEU A 51 14.82 -5.62 -22.61
N LEU A 52 13.64 -5.02 -22.46
CA LEU A 52 12.39 -5.55 -22.99
C LEU A 52 11.83 -4.66 -24.11
N PRO A 53 11.04 -5.22 -25.04
CA PRO A 53 10.28 -4.44 -26.01
C PRO A 53 9.40 -3.39 -25.33
N GLU A 54 9.27 -2.20 -25.93
CA GLU A 54 8.45 -1.05 -25.48
C GLU A 54 7.06 -1.47 -24.96
N LYS A 55 6.38 -2.37 -25.68
CA LYS A 55 5.02 -2.84 -25.36
C LYS A 55 4.93 -3.58 -24.02
N ILE A 56 6.02 -4.24 -23.59
CA ILE A 56 6.10 -4.99 -22.33
C ILE A 56 6.74 -4.10 -21.25
N TYR A 57 7.77 -3.34 -21.65
CA TYR A 57 8.53 -2.48 -20.76
C TYR A 57 7.66 -1.41 -20.07
N ASN A 58 6.83 -0.69 -20.85
CA ASN A 58 6.03 0.42 -20.33
C ASN A 58 4.99 -0.01 -19.27
N PRO A 59 4.11 -1.02 -19.51
CA PRO A 59 3.15 -1.44 -18.49
C PRO A 59 3.81 -2.07 -17.26
N LEU A 60 4.91 -2.81 -17.45
CA LEU A 60 5.64 -3.43 -16.35
C LEU A 60 6.21 -2.37 -15.38
N ARG A 61 6.83 -1.33 -15.94
CA ARG A 61 7.45 -0.24 -15.19
C ARG A 61 6.42 0.67 -14.51
N GLU A 62 5.33 1.00 -15.18
CA GLU A 62 4.40 2.05 -14.74
C GLU A 62 3.23 1.54 -13.91
N PHE A 63 2.84 0.27 -14.06
CA PHE A 63 1.71 -0.31 -13.32
C PHE A 63 2.15 -1.48 -12.45
N ILE A 64 2.79 -2.49 -13.05
CA ILE A 64 3.04 -3.77 -12.35
C ILE A 64 4.00 -3.58 -11.17
N VAL A 65 5.13 -2.89 -11.37
CA VAL A 65 6.10 -2.70 -10.28
C VAL A 65 5.55 -1.86 -9.12
N PRO A 66 4.90 -0.70 -9.35
CA PRO A 66 4.24 0.03 -8.27
C PRO A 66 3.18 -0.81 -7.53
N ILE A 67 2.33 -1.55 -8.26
CA ILE A 67 1.31 -2.42 -7.64
C ILE A 67 1.97 -3.50 -6.78
N LEU A 68 2.99 -4.19 -7.29
CA LEU A 68 3.73 -5.20 -6.53
C LEU A 68 4.40 -4.59 -5.29
N SER A 69 4.92 -3.37 -5.41
CA SER A 69 5.53 -2.65 -4.28
C SER A 69 4.50 -2.41 -3.18
N VAL A 70 3.31 -1.93 -3.53
CA VAL A 70 2.21 -1.72 -2.58
C VAL A 70 1.80 -3.04 -1.92
N LEU A 71 1.65 -4.12 -2.69
CA LEU A 71 1.26 -5.43 -2.14
C LEU A 71 2.30 -5.97 -1.15
N VAL A 72 3.60 -5.89 -1.49
CA VAL A 72 4.68 -6.34 -0.60
C VAL A 72 4.73 -5.50 0.68
N VAL A 73 4.63 -4.17 0.56
CA VAL A 73 4.62 -3.30 1.74
C VAL A 73 3.39 -3.59 2.61
N PHE A 74 2.20 -3.67 1.99
CA PHE A 74 0.95 -3.93 2.71
C PHE A 74 0.97 -5.25 3.47
N ASP A 75 1.41 -6.35 2.85
CA ASP A 75 1.58 -7.65 3.53
C ASP A 75 2.54 -7.52 4.71
N SER A 76 3.71 -6.92 4.48
CA SER A 76 4.77 -6.82 5.49
C SER A 76 4.42 -5.94 6.70
N ILE A 77 3.50 -4.98 6.55
CA ILE A 77 3.07 -4.08 7.64
C ILE A 77 2.49 -4.88 8.81
N THR A 78 1.84 -6.01 8.53
CA THR A 78 1.26 -6.89 9.56
C THR A 78 2.30 -7.42 10.55
N GLU A 79 3.55 -7.63 10.10
CA GLU A 79 4.66 -8.07 10.94
C GLU A 79 5.54 -6.90 11.42
N ILE A 80 5.73 -5.88 10.57
CA ILE A 80 6.58 -4.72 10.89
C ILE A 80 5.97 -3.87 12.01
N VAL A 81 4.64 -3.62 11.99
CA VAL A 81 4.00 -2.74 12.97
C VAL A 81 4.15 -3.27 14.40
N PRO A 82 3.81 -4.55 14.70
CA PRO A 82 4.05 -5.11 16.03
C PRO A 82 5.53 -5.16 16.42
N ALA A 83 6.43 -5.36 15.46
CA ALA A 83 7.87 -5.38 15.72
C ALA A 83 8.40 -4.01 16.17
N VAL A 84 7.90 -2.93 15.54
CA VAL A 84 8.27 -1.53 15.84
C VAL A 84 7.57 -1.04 17.11
N ASN A 85 6.25 -1.22 17.21
CA ASN A 85 5.47 -0.87 18.39
C ASN A 85 4.81 -2.11 18.98
N PRO A 86 5.48 -2.81 19.92
CA PRO A 86 4.92 -4.01 20.55
C PRO A 86 3.86 -3.69 21.61
N ARG A 87 3.64 -2.41 21.93
CA ARG A 87 2.64 -2.01 22.91
C ARG A 87 1.30 -1.81 22.21
N ASP A 88 0.33 -2.59 22.64
CA ASP A 88 -1.07 -2.37 22.31
C ASP A 88 -1.54 -1.08 23.03
N ILE A 89 -1.94 -0.09 22.23
CA ILE A 89 -2.51 1.18 22.70
C ILE A 89 -3.99 1.29 22.35
N ASP A 90 -4.61 0.24 21.81
CA ASP A 90 -6.00 0.25 21.35
C ASP A 90 -6.95 0.58 22.50
N TYR A 91 -6.65 0.09 23.71
CA TYR A 91 -7.41 0.47 24.91
C TYR A 91 -7.34 1.98 25.23
N LEU A 92 -6.17 2.60 25.06
CA LEU A 92 -6.01 4.04 25.29
C LEU A 92 -6.79 4.83 24.25
N LEU A 93 -6.75 4.41 22.99
CA LEU A 93 -7.51 5.01 21.90
C LEU A 93 -9.02 4.88 22.12
N ALA A 94 -9.51 3.69 22.48
CA ALA A 94 -10.93 3.47 22.80
C ALA A 94 -11.39 4.33 23.99
N ARG A 95 -10.53 4.54 24.98
CA ARG A 95 -10.84 5.42 26.11
C ARG A 95 -10.87 6.89 25.70
N LEU A 96 -10.00 7.31 24.78
CA LEU A 96 -10.05 8.67 24.21
C LEU A 96 -11.36 8.89 23.44
N ASP A 97 -11.81 7.92 22.65
CA ASP A 97 -13.10 7.98 21.98
C ASP A 97 -14.24 8.17 23.00
N TYR A 98 -14.22 7.39 24.08
CA TYR A 98 -15.20 7.53 25.16
C TYR A 98 -15.16 8.92 25.82
N LEU A 99 -13.97 9.48 26.05
CA LEU A 99 -13.82 10.81 26.63
C LEU A 99 -14.35 11.92 25.71
N ILE A 100 -14.21 11.76 24.39
CA ILE A 100 -14.67 12.74 23.39
C ILE A 100 -16.19 12.65 23.19
N PHE A 101 -16.73 11.44 23.07
CA PHE A 101 -18.12 11.21 22.67
C PHE A 101 -19.07 10.87 23.83
N GLY A 102 -18.54 10.61 25.03
CA GLY A 102 -19.31 10.15 26.19
C GLY A 102 -19.85 8.72 26.06
N THR A 103 -19.47 8.01 25.00
CA THR A 103 -19.86 6.63 24.68
C THR A 103 -18.77 6.01 23.80
N TYR A 104 -18.73 4.68 23.71
CA TYR A 104 -17.93 4.00 22.68
C TYR A 104 -18.64 4.12 21.32
N PRO A 105 -18.09 4.85 20.33
CA PRO A 105 -18.76 5.04 19.04
C PRO A 105 -19.04 3.74 18.31
N THR A 106 -18.14 2.76 18.43
CA THR A 106 -18.29 1.41 17.86
C THR A 106 -19.57 0.72 18.34
N VAL A 107 -19.80 0.71 19.66
CA VAL A 107 -21.02 0.14 20.27
C VAL A 107 -22.25 1.00 19.96
N TRP A 108 -22.11 2.33 19.98
CA TRP A 108 -23.21 3.24 19.65
C TRP A 108 -23.71 3.02 18.21
N MET A 109 -22.82 2.70 17.27
CA MET A 109 -23.16 2.44 15.87
C MET A 109 -23.86 1.10 15.62
N GLU A 110 -23.75 0.11 16.53
CA GLU A 110 -24.41 -1.19 16.35
C GLU A 110 -25.92 -1.08 16.13
N ARG A 111 -26.57 -0.03 16.65
CA ARG A 111 -27.99 0.25 16.40
C ARG A 111 -28.35 0.45 14.93
N PHE A 112 -27.38 0.84 14.10
CA PHE A 112 -27.55 1.08 12.66
C PHE A 112 -27.11 -0.12 11.82
N TYR A 113 -26.68 -1.21 12.46
CA TYR A 113 -26.28 -2.42 11.76
C TYR A 113 -27.44 -2.99 10.94
N ASN A 114 -27.21 -3.15 9.64
CA ASN A 114 -28.13 -3.80 8.72
C ASN A 114 -27.30 -4.60 7.71
N PRO A 115 -27.52 -5.92 7.56
CA PRO A 115 -26.71 -6.77 6.70
C PRO A 115 -26.71 -6.29 5.23
N TYR A 116 -27.85 -5.85 4.71
CA TYR A 116 -27.95 -5.34 3.34
C TYR A 116 -27.20 -4.02 3.14
N LEU A 117 -27.24 -3.14 4.15
CA LEU A 117 -26.47 -1.90 4.12
C LEU A 117 -24.97 -2.21 4.18
N THR A 118 -24.54 -3.14 5.01
CA THR A 118 -23.15 -3.59 5.10
C THR A 118 -22.66 -4.14 3.76
N ASP A 119 -23.45 -4.99 3.10
CA ASP A 119 -23.10 -5.52 1.77
C ASP A 119 -22.97 -4.40 0.73
N LEU A 120 -23.90 -3.44 0.73
CA LEU A 120 -23.84 -2.27 -0.16
C LEU A 120 -22.58 -1.42 0.09
N LEU A 121 -22.26 -1.17 1.36
CA LEU A 121 -21.07 -0.41 1.75
C LEU A 121 -19.78 -1.15 1.39
N ILE A 122 -19.74 -2.48 1.53
CA ILE A 122 -18.60 -3.30 1.11
C ILE A 122 -18.44 -3.23 -0.41
N ILE A 123 -19.51 -3.25 -1.20
CA ILE A 123 -19.41 -3.06 -2.66
C ILE A 123 -18.81 -1.68 -2.95
N GLY A 124 -19.30 -0.62 -2.30
CA GLY A 124 -18.73 0.72 -2.40
C GLY A 124 -17.24 0.74 -2.05
N TYR A 125 -16.86 0.13 -0.93
CA TYR A 125 -15.48 0.02 -0.48
C TYR A 125 -14.60 -0.76 -1.47
N CYS A 126 -15.10 -1.85 -2.03
CA CYS A 126 -14.37 -2.65 -3.03
C CYS A 126 -14.10 -1.85 -4.31
N THR A 127 -15.02 -0.99 -4.75
CA THR A 127 -14.80 -0.16 -5.95
C THR A 127 -13.65 0.84 -5.78
N TYR A 128 -13.38 1.29 -4.55
CA TYR A 128 -12.25 2.17 -4.24
C TYR A 128 -10.90 1.55 -4.61
N TYR A 129 -10.71 0.24 -4.42
CA TYR A 129 -9.45 -0.42 -4.77
C TYR A 129 -9.17 -0.44 -6.27
N PHE A 130 -10.20 -0.44 -7.10
CA PHE A 130 -10.05 -0.42 -8.55
C PHE A 130 -9.86 0.99 -9.11
N MET A 131 -10.22 2.04 -8.36
CA MET A 131 -10.14 3.42 -8.84
C MET A 131 -8.76 3.85 -9.33
N PRO A 132 -7.65 3.63 -8.59
CA PRO A 132 -6.32 4.04 -9.06
C PRO A 132 -5.91 3.35 -10.35
N VAL A 133 -6.25 2.06 -10.50
CA VAL A 133 -5.93 1.26 -11.70
C VAL A 133 -6.77 1.74 -12.89
N ILE A 134 -8.08 1.91 -12.70
CA ILE A 134 -8.99 2.40 -13.74
C ILE A 134 -8.57 3.80 -14.18
N LEU A 135 -8.29 4.71 -13.24
CA LEU A 135 -7.86 6.07 -13.53
C LEU A 135 -6.55 6.07 -14.32
N GLY A 136 -5.55 5.29 -13.89
CA GLY A 136 -4.28 5.18 -14.60
C GLY A 136 -4.45 4.65 -16.02
N VAL A 137 -5.27 3.61 -16.23
CA VAL A 137 -5.55 3.07 -17.56
C VAL A 137 -6.29 4.09 -18.44
N VAL A 138 -7.30 4.77 -17.90
CA VAL A 138 -8.08 5.78 -18.63
C VAL A 138 -7.21 6.95 -19.06
N LEU A 139 -6.37 7.49 -18.17
CA LEU A 139 -5.46 8.60 -18.50
C LEU A 139 -4.49 8.21 -19.61
N LYS A 140 -3.99 6.97 -19.58
CA LYS A 140 -3.06 6.46 -20.60
C LYS A 140 -3.72 6.24 -21.95
N VAL A 141 -4.94 5.70 -21.98
CA VAL A 141 -5.74 5.56 -23.22
C VAL A 141 -6.08 6.93 -23.81
N GLN A 142 -6.30 7.95 -22.96
CA GLN A 142 -6.56 9.32 -23.38
C GLN A 142 -5.28 10.11 -23.77
N GLY A 143 -4.09 9.53 -23.64
CA GLY A 143 -2.82 10.20 -23.93
C GLY A 143 -2.48 11.34 -22.95
N LYS A 144 -3.10 11.36 -21.78
CA LYS A 144 -2.91 12.38 -20.71
C LYS A 144 -1.72 12.03 -19.82
N GLU A 145 -0.54 11.97 -20.44
CA GLU A 145 0.70 11.52 -19.79
C GLU A 145 1.14 12.45 -18.66
N LYS A 146 0.84 13.75 -18.76
CA LYS A 146 1.20 14.71 -17.71
C LYS A 146 0.39 14.47 -16.45
N GLU A 147 -0.93 14.34 -16.60
CA GLU A 147 -1.85 14.05 -15.50
C GLU A 147 -1.59 12.66 -14.93
N PHE A 148 -1.20 11.68 -15.75
CA PHE A 148 -0.79 10.37 -15.28
C PHE A 148 0.45 10.43 -14.37
N GLN A 149 1.42 11.30 -14.68
CA GLN A 149 2.62 11.46 -13.85
C GLN A 149 2.45 12.39 -12.64
N GLU A 150 1.41 13.23 -12.63
CA GLU A 150 1.12 14.17 -11.54
C GLU A 150 0.03 13.66 -10.58
N GLY A 151 -0.93 12.88 -11.08
CA GLY A 151 -2.12 12.44 -10.35
C GLY A 151 -2.03 11.06 -9.68
N LEU A 152 -0.88 10.39 -9.80
CA LEU A 152 -0.61 9.07 -9.21
C LEU A 152 0.65 9.09 -8.35
#